data_AF-A0A4S8L455-F1
#
_entry.id   AF-A0A4S8L455-F1
#
_cell.length_a   1.000
_cell.length_b   1.000
_cell.length_c   1.000
_cell.angle_alpha   90.00
_cell.angle_beta   90.00
_cell.angle_gamma   90.00
#
_symmetry.space_group_name_H-M   'P 1'
#
loop_
_entity.id
_entity.type
_entity.pdbx_description
1 polymer ?
#
loop_
_entity_poly.entity_id
_entity_poly.type
_entity_poly.pdbx_seq_one_letter_code
_entity_poly.pdbx_strand_id
1 'polypeptide(L)' 'QHGVYVSVDTIHRSLKRLGYSSKKLTRQANERLESRRLGYLMEIGDEPPERLVCGDESAVNILTTYRTNGWSLRGSVVAA' A
#
# COMPACT_ATOMS: atom_id res chain seq x y z
N GLN A 1 18.24 -7.94 -16.04
CA GLN A 1 18.14 -6.58 -15.45
C GLN A 1 19.56 -6.04 -15.29
N HIS A 2 19.89 -4.92 -15.92
CA HIS A 2 21.22 -4.31 -15.77
C HIS A 2 21.29 -3.55 -14.45
N GLY A 3 22.37 -3.78 -13.69
CA GLY A 3 22.60 -3.23 -12.34
C GLY A 3 22.83 -1.72 -12.35
N VAL A 4 21.74 -0.96 -12.33
CA VAL A 4 21.79 0.47 -12.06
C VAL A 4 21.76 0.66 -10.54
N TYR A 5 22.92 0.92 -9.95
CA TYR A 5 23.03 1.33 -8.56
C TYR A 5 22.68 2.82 -8.44
N VAL A 6 21.43 3.10 -8.12
CA VAL A 6 20.97 4.46 -7.87
C VAL A 6 21.05 4.75 -6.37
N SER A 7 21.61 5.90 -6.01
CA SER A 7 21.55 6.37 -4.63
C SER A 7 20.10 6.72 -4.25
N VAL A 8 19.79 6.62 -2.96
CA VAL A 8 18.49 7.01 -2.40
C VAL A 8 18.18 8.49 -2.73
N ASP A 9 19.19 9.36 -2.74
CA ASP A 9 19.06 10.76 -3.11
C ASP A 9 18.62 10.95 -4.57
N THR A 10 19.10 10.10 -5.48
CA THR A 10 18.75 10.17 -6.90
C THR A 10 17.28 9.79 -7.10
N ILE A 11 16.80 8.79 -6.36
CA ILE A 11 15.39 8.39 -6.34
C ILE A 11 14.54 9.54 -5.78
N HIS A 12 14.93 10.12 -4.65
CA HIS A 12 14.23 11.25 -4.03
C HIS A 12 14.08 12.44 -4.97
N ARG A 13 15.18 12.87 -5.61
CA ARG A 13 15.19 14.00 -6.55
C ARG A 13 14.32 13.72 -7.78
N SER A 14 14.37 12.49 -8.29
CA SER A 14 13.56 12.08 -9.43
C SER A 14 12.07 12.11 -9.11
N LEU A 15 11.66 11.58 -7.95
CA LEU A 15 10.28 11.63 -7.48
C LEU A 15 9.79 13.07 -7.28
N LYS A 16 10.60 13.93 -6.66
CA LYS A 16 10.29 15.36 -6.52
C LYS A 16 10.10 16.05 -7.87
N ARG A 17 10.99 15.79 -8.85
CA ARG A 17 10.90 16.35 -10.20
C ARG A 17 9.64 15.90 -10.94
N LEU A 18 9.20 14.67 -10.71
CA LEU A 18 7.95 14.12 -11.25
C LEU A 18 6.69 14.63 -10.52
N GLY A 19 6.84 15.53 -9.54
CA GLY A 19 5.70 16.09 -8.80
C GLY A 19 5.19 15.18 -7.68
N TYR A 20 5.94 14.15 -7.29
CA TYR A 20 5.60 13.35 -6.11
C TYR A 20 6.02 14.05 -4.83
N SER A 21 5.28 13.76 -3.77
CA SER A 21 5.52 14.24 -2.41
C SER A 21 5.36 13.09 -1.43
N SER A 22 6.22 13.07 -0.41
CA SER A 22 6.08 12.18 0.73
C SER A 22 4.97 12.69 1.64
N LYS A 23 3.98 11.84 1.92
CA LYS A 23 2.81 12.15 2.73
C LYS A 23 2.61 11.04 3.76
N LYS A 24 2.00 11.39 4.89
CA LYS A 24 1.64 10.42 5.92
C LYS A 24 0.62 9.43 5.35
N LEU A 25 0.89 8.14 5.52
CA LEU A 25 -0.04 7.09 5.09
C LEU A 25 -1.28 7.10 5.98
N THR A 26 -2.45 6.86 5.36
CA THR A 26 -3.64 6.53 6.14
C THR A 26 -3.50 5.10 6.69
N ARG A 27 -4.22 4.78 7.76
CA ARG A 27 -4.26 3.42 8.31
C ARG A 27 -4.63 2.39 7.24
N GLN A 28 -5.66 2.69 6.47
CA GLN A 28 -6.13 1.87 5.36
C GLN A 28 -5.04 1.62 4.31
N ALA A 29 -4.29 2.65 3.93
CA ALA A 29 -3.20 2.49 2.97
C ALA A 29 -2.06 1.64 3.56
N ASN A 30 -1.72 1.82 4.84
CA ASN A 30 -0.66 1.06 5.48
C ASN A 30 -0.96 -0.45 5.60
N GLU A 31 -2.23 -0.81 5.79
CA GLU A 31 -2.70 -2.19 5.91
C GLU A 31 -2.96 -2.86 4.55
N ARG A 32 -3.00 -2.08 3.46
CA ARG A 32 -3.43 -2.55 2.13
C ARG A 32 -2.30 -3.30 1.42
N LEU A 33 -2.60 -4.55 1.04
CA LEU A 33 -1.76 -5.37 0.18
C LEU A 33 -2.60 -5.90 -0.99
N GLU A 34 -2.44 -5.30 -2.17
CA GLU A 34 -3.27 -5.59 -3.35
C GLU A 34 -3.22 -7.06 -3.77
N SER A 35 -2.08 -7.73 -3.65
CA SER A 35 -1.95 -9.16 -3.99
C SER A 35 -2.80 -10.05 -3.09
N ARG A 36 -2.82 -9.79 -1.78
CA ARG A 36 -3.67 -10.51 -0.82
C ARG A 36 -5.14 -10.21 -1.05
N ARG A 37 -5.46 -8.95 -1.33
CA ARG A 37 -6.82 -8.51 -1.59
C ARG A 37 -7.39 -9.15 -2.85
N LEU A 38 -6.59 -9.24 -3.91
CA LEU A 38 -6.94 -9.95 -5.14
C LEU A 38 -7.14 -11.44 -4.89
N GLY A 39 -6.23 -12.08 -4.14
CA GLY A 39 -6.37 -13.49 -3.77
C GLY A 39 -7.68 -13.77 -3.01
N TYR A 40 -7.96 -12.94 -1.99
CA TYR A 40 -9.21 -13.04 -1.23
C TYR A 40 -10.45 -12.84 -2.11
N LEU A 41 -10.44 -11.85 -3.01
CA LEU A 41 -11.56 -11.59 -3.94
C LEU A 41 -11.83 -12.77 -4.87
N MET A 42 -10.78 -13.44 -5.35
CA MET A 42 -10.91 -14.63 -6.19
C MET A 42 -11.46 -15.82 -5.41
N GLU A 43 -11.07 -15.96 -4.13
CA GLU A 43 -11.49 -17.07 -3.27
C GLU A 43 -12.94 -16.92 -2.78
N ILE A 44 -13.33 -15.70 -2.39
CA ILE A 44 -14.65 -15.42 -1.79
C ILE A 44 -15.77 -15.29 -2.84
N GLY A 45 -15.42 -15.11 -4.12
CA GLY A 45 -16.37 -14.75 -5.19
C GLY A 45 -17.44 -15.82 -5.46
N ASP A 46 -17.13 -17.09 -5.18
CA ASP A 46 -18.03 -18.22 -5.35
C ASP A 46 -18.92 -18.49 -4.12
N GLU A 47 -18.67 -17.81 -2.99
CA GLU A 47 -19.45 -17.99 -1.77
C GLU A 47 -20.65 -17.03 -1.72
N PRO A 48 -21.87 -17.54 -1.48
CA PRO A 48 -23.06 -16.71 -1.35
C PRO A 48 -22.99 -15.86 -0.07
N PRO A 49 -23.54 -14.62 -0.08
CA PRO A 49 -23.45 -13.69 1.04
C PRO A 49 -23.96 -14.24 2.37
N GLU A 50 -24.95 -15.14 2.35
CA GLU A 50 -25.56 -15.74 3.54
C GLU A 50 -24.61 -16.66 4.32
N ARG A 51 -23.50 -17.09 3.69
CA ARG A 51 -22.46 -17.91 4.32
C ARG A 51 -21.30 -17.10 4.86
N LEU A 52 -21.29 -15.78 4.64
CA LEU A 52 -20.21 -14.90 5.08
C LEU A 52 -20.50 -14.37 6.49
N VAL A 53 -19.61 -14.69 7.43
CA VAL A 53 -19.59 -14.09 8.77
C VAL A 53 -18.39 -13.15 8.85
N CYS A 54 -18.64 -11.85 8.87
CA CYS A 54 -17.59 -10.83 8.97
C CYS A 54 -17.26 -10.54 10.44
N GLY A 55 -16.05 -10.89 10.87
CA GLY A 55 -15.47 -10.44 12.14
C GLY A 55 -14.48 -9.29 11.92
N ASP A 56 -14.49 -8.27 12.78
CA ASP A 56 -13.47 -7.21 12.77
C ASP A 56 -12.28 -7.66 13.64
N GLU A 57 -11.37 -8.44 13.05
CA GLU A 57 -10.11 -8.79 13.70
C GLU A 57 -9.03 -7.76 13.32
N SER A 58 -8.61 -6.96 14.31
CA SER A 58 -7.54 -5.98 14.14
C SER A 58 -6.17 -6.63 14.34
N ALA A 59 -5.70 -7.37 13.33
CA ALA A 59 -4.37 -7.95 13.32
C ALA A 59 -3.30 -6.85 13.11
N VAL A 60 -2.61 -6.45 14.17
CA VAL A 60 -1.49 -5.51 14.11
C VAL A 60 -0.21 -6.29 13.80
N ASN A 61 0.27 -6.23 12.55
CA ASN A 61 1.59 -6.73 12.21
C ASN A 61 2.65 -5.66 12.48
N ILE A 62 3.57 -5.97 13.42
CA ILE A 62 4.69 -5.10 13.84
C ILE A 62 5.59 -4.73 12.64
N LEU A 63 5.68 -5.59 11.61
CA LEU A 63 6.51 -5.34 10.42
C LEU A 63 5.90 -4.32 9.45
N THR A 64 4.57 -4.17 9.45
CA THR A 64 3.88 -3.11 8.66
C THR A 64 3.87 -1.76 9.36
N THR A 65 4.30 -1.68 10.62
CA THR A 65 4.26 -0.43 11.42
C THR A 65 5.33 0.58 11.00
N TYR A 66 6.34 0.19 10.21
CA TYR A 66 7.50 1.04 9.95
C TYR A 66 7.38 1.99 8.75
N ARG A 67 6.38 1.83 7.87
CA ARG A 67 6.16 2.77 6.74
C ARG A 67 5.11 3.80 7.13
N THR A 68 5.53 4.85 7.82
CA THR A 68 4.62 5.94 8.22
C THR A 68 4.29 6.91 7.08
N ASN A 69 5.12 6.91 6.02
CA ASN A 69 4.97 7.80 4.87
C ASN A 69 5.01 7.03 3.55
N GLY A 70 4.25 7.51 2.57
CA GLY A 70 4.21 7.03 1.19
C GLY A 70 4.39 8.18 0.20
N TRP A 71 4.80 7.86 -1.03
CA TRP A 71 4.99 8.84 -2.10
C TRP A 71 3.75 8.88 -3.00
N SER A 72 3.13 10.05 -3.15
CA SER A 72 2.06 10.25 -4.14
C SER A 72 2.18 11.61 -4.83
N LEU A 73 1.60 11.72 -6.02
CA LEU A 73 1.50 12.96 -6.78
C LEU A 73 0.91 14.08 -5.89
N ARG A 74 1.44 15.29 -6.03
CA ARG A 74 0.88 16.46 -5.34
C ARG A 74 -0.60 16.62 -5.69
N GLY A 75 -1.42 16.88 -4.68
CA GLY A 75 -2.89 16.96 -4.82
C GLY A 75 -3.64 15.62 -4.69
N SER A 76 -2.95 14.47 -4.80
CA SER A 76 -3.57 13.14 -4.67
C SER A 76 -3.57 12.63 -3.23
N VAL A 77 -4.56 11.85 -2.81
CA VAL A 77 -4.48 11.10 -1.55
C VAL A 77 -3.48 9.96 -1.71
N VAL A 78 -2.79 9.53 -0.64
CA VAL A 78 -1.91 8.35 -0.73
C VAL A 78 -2.80 7.11 -0.72
N ALA A 79 -3.03 6.54 -1.90
CA ALA A 79 -3.52 5.17 -2.05
C ALA A 79 -2.29 4.25 -2.07
N ALA A 80 -2.31 3.20 -1.24
CA ALA A 80 -1.26 2.18 -1.22
C ALA A 80 -1.39 1.20 -2.38
#